data_AF-A0AA44XQU6-F1
#
_entry.id   AF-A0AA44XQU6-F1
#
_cell.length_a   1.000
_cell.length_b   1.000
_cell.length_c   1.000
_cell.angle_alpha   90.00
_cell.angle_beta   90.00
_cell.angle_gamma   90.00
#
_symmetry.space_group_name_H-M   'P 1'
#
loop_
_entity.id
_entity.type
_entity.pdbx_description
1 polymer ?
#
loop_
_entity_poly.entity_id
_entity_poly.type
_entity_poly.pdbx_seq_one_letter_code
_entity_poly.pdbx_strand_id
1 'polypeptide(L)'
;MTLENVFKQAIDSKKKVKLSFFSKEDNRELVRKCAPMDFGPSRRAHNKDDRFHLWDYESDSRVHTLSLLPNQISNIEVIDEEFCPSEFITWNISKSPWFYKRDWGQYS
;
A
#
# COMPACT_ATOMS: atom_id res chain seq x y z
N MET A 1 17.75 -3.93 5.55
CA MET A 1 16.75 -2.89 5.25
C MET A 1 15.39 -3.41 5.73
N THR A 2 14.59 -2.61 6.44
CA THR A 2 13.28 -3.07 6.97
C THR A 2 12.21 -3.08 5.88
N LEU A 3 11.13 -3.84 6.06
CA LEU A 3 9.97 -3.81 5.16
C LEU A 3 9.40 -2.39 4.99
N GLU A 4 9.36 -1.63 6.09
CA GLU A 4 8.95 -0.22 6.08
C GLU A 4 9.82 0.65 5.17
N ASN A 5 11.15 0.52 5.24
CA ASN A 5 12.06 1.31 4.42
C ASN A 5 11.91 0.97 2.93
N VAL A 6 11.80 -0.33 2.61
CA VAL A 6 11.56 -0.79 1.22
C VAL A 6 10.25 -0.24 0.68
N PHE A 7 9.21 -0.25 1.51
CA PHE A 7 7.89 0.24 1.12
C PHE A 7 7.86 1.76 0.90
N LYS A 8 8.49 2.54 1.79
CA LYS A 8 8.61 4.00 1.64
C LYS A 8 9.44 4.38 0.42
N GLN A 9 10.52 3.65 0.15
CA GLN A 9 11.30 3.83 -1.07
C GLN A 9 10.46 3.58 -2.33
N ALA A 10 9.59 2.56 -2.32
CA ALA A 10 8.71 2.27 -3.44
C ALA A 10 7.63 3.36 -3.63
N ILE A 11 7.12 3.95 -2.55
CA ILE A 11 6.25 5.14 -2.58
C ILE A 11 6.98 6.30 -3.28
N ASP A 12 8.18 6.64 -2.80
CA ASP A 12 8.93 7.80 -3.31
C ASP A 12 9.30 7.65 -4.79
N SER A 13 9.65 6.43 -5.20
CA SER A 13 10.03 6.10 -6.58
C SER A 13 8.86 5.77 -7.52
N LYS A 14 7.62 5.79 -7.01
CA LYS A 14 6.40 5.36 -7.74
C LYS A 14 6.51 3.95 -8.36
N LYS A 15 7.29 3.07 -7.73
CA LYS A 15 7.46 1.68 -8.17
C LYS A 15 6.43 0.77 -7.50
N LYS A 16 5.91 -0.18 -8.26
CA LYS A 16 5.07 -1.25 -7.74
C LYS A 16 5.88 -2.17 -6.84
N VAL A 17 5.18 -2.93 -6.03
CA VAL A 17 5.76 -3.97 -5.18
C VAL A 17 5.09 -5.31 -5.44
N LYS A 18 5.88 -6.37 -5.29
CA LYS A 18 5.38 -7.73 -5.08
C LYS A 18 5.31 -7.97 -3.58
N LEU A 19 4.09 -8.09 -3.07
CA LEU A 19 3.78 -8.21 -1.65
C LEU A 19 3.45 -9.67 -1.33
N SER A 20 4.15 -10.24 -0.34
CA SER A 20 3.77 -11.52 0.26
C SER A 20 3.14 -11.29 1.64
N PHE A 21 1.93 -11.80 1.84
CA PHE A 21 1.20 -11.63 3.09
C PHE A 21 0.26 -12.80 3.37
N PHE A 22 -0.06 -13.02 4.65
CA PHE A 22 -1.05 -14.03 5.04
C PHE A 22 -2.47 -13.49 4.90
N SER A 23 -3.25 -14.05 3.97
CA SER A 23 -4.69 -13.79 3.85
C SER A 23 -5.43 -14.64 4.87
N LYS A 24 -6.15 -13.98 5.78
CA LYS A 24 -7.03 -14.67 6.73
C LYS A 24 -8.25 -15.27 6.05
N GLU A 25 -8.73 -14.65 4.97
CA GLU A 25 -9.88 -15.11 4.20
C GLU A 25 -9.56 -16.41 3.47
N ASP A 26 -8.40 -16.48 2.81
CA ASP A 26 -7.94 -17.67 2.09
C ASP A 26 -7.18 -18.67 2.97
N ASN A 27 -6.91 -18.31 4.23
CA ASN A 27 -6.11 -19.06 5.19
C ASN A 27 -4.76 -19.56 4.62
N ARG A 28 -4.11 -18.73 3.80
CA ARG A 28 -2.83 -19.03 3.14
C ARG A 28 -2.05 -17.77 2.85
N GLU A 29 -0.77 -17.95 2.54
CA GLU A 29 0.05 -16.87 1.99
C GLU A 29 -0.39 -16.57 0.55
N LEU A 30 -0.55 -15.28 0.28
CA LEU A 30 -0.77 -14.74 -1.06
C LEU A 30 0.42 -13.89 -1.46
N VAL A 31 0.66 -13.87 -2.77
CA VAL A 31 1.62 -12.99 -3.41
C VAL A 31 0.86 -12.13 -4.40
N ARG A 32 0.93 -10.81 -4.23
CA ARG A 32 0.16 -9.85 -5.02
C ARG A 32 1.03 -8.74 -5.58
N LYS A 33 0.73 -8.32 -6.81
CA LYS A 33 1.30 -7.10 -7.39
C LYS A 33 0.48 -5.90 -6.97
N CYS A 34 1.14 -4.95 -6.30
CA CYS A 34 0.46 -3.81 -5.71
C CYS A 34 1.15 -2.48 -6.00
N ALA A 35 0.39 -1.38 -5.97
CA ALA A 35 0.95 -0.05 -5.76
C ALA A 35 1.00 0.27 -4.25
N PRO A 36 2.16 0.62 -3.67
CA PRO A 36 2.24 1.09 -2.30
C PRO A 36 1.64 2.50 -2.20
N MET A 37 0.51 2.63 -1.49
CA MET A 37 -0.27 3.88 -1.45
C MET A 37 0.08 4.78 -0.27
N ASP A 38 0.22 4.25 0.94
CA ASP A 38 0.48 5.05 2.15
C ASP A 38 1.05 4.18 3.27
N PHE A 39 1.81 4.81 4.16
CA PHE A 39 2.27 4.22 5.41
C PHE A 39 1.79 5.07 6.58
N GLY A 40 0.93 4.50 7.42
CA GLY A 40 0.36 5.19 8.56
C GLY A 40 -0.89 4.50 9.12
N PRO A 41 -1.53 5.05 10.16
CA PRO A 41 -2.72 4.44 10.74
C PRO A 41 -3.91 4.51 9.78
N SER A 42 -4.87 3.60 9.94
CA SER A 42 -6.17 3.77 9.29
C SER A 42 -7.01 4.80 10.05
N ARG A 43 -7.53 5.82 9.35
CA ARG A 43 -8.44 6.81 9.94
C ARG A 43 -9.69 6.16 10.54
N ARG A 44 -10.16 5.04 9.93
CA ARG A 44 -11.39 4.32 10.33
C ARG A 44 -11.17 3.26 11.41
N ALA A 45 -9.96 2.73 11.55
CA ALA A 45 -9.69 1.66 12.52
C ALA A 45 -9.61 2.20 13.96
N HIS A 46 -10.05 1.40 14.93
CA HIS A 46 -9.85 1.70 16.36
C HIS A 46 -8.38 1.57 16.75
N ASN A 47 -7.72 0.50 16.32
CA ASN A 47 -6.28 0.35 16.42
C ASN A 47 -5.60 1.40 15.52
N LYS A 48 -4.67 2.16 16.10
CA LYS A 48 -3.94 3.26 15.47
C LYS A 48 -2.47 2.92 15.16
N ASP A 49 -2.15 1.64 15.08
CA ASP A 49 -0.83 1.20 14.63
C ASP A 49 -0.67 1.49 13.14
N ASP A 50 0.58 1.73 12.74
CA ASP A 50 0.92 1.98 11.36
C ASP A 50 0.67 0.74 10.48
N ARG A 51 0.17 1.00 9.28
CA ARG A 51 -0.21 0.00 8.29
C ARG A 51 0.39 0.32 6.94
N PHE A 52 0.58 -0.74 6.18
CA PHE A 52 0.88 -0.69 4.76
C PHE A 52 -0.43 -0.64 4.01
N HIS A 53 -0.76 0.51 3.41
CA HIS A 53 -1.94 0.67 2.55
C HIS A 53 -1.51 0.50 1.11
N LEU A 54 -2.15 -0.41 0.39
CA LEU A 54 -1.80 -0.73 -1.00
C LEU A 54 -3.02 -0.80 -1.89
N TRP A 55 -2.79 -0.59 -3.18
CA TRP A 55 -3.73 -0.92 -4.25
C TRP A 55 -3.32 -2.26 -4.88
N ASP A 56 -4.16 -3.27 -4.77
CA ASP A 56 -3.98 -4.61 -5.33
C ASP A 56 -4.53 -4.67 -6.76
N TYR A 57 -3.61 -4.83 -7.72
CA TYR A 57 -3.95 -4.94 -9.14
C TYR A 57 -4.55 -6.30 -9.52
N GLU A 58 -4.49 -7.29 -8.63
CA GLU A 58 -4.91 -8.67 -8.85
C GLU A 58 -6.10 -9.07 -7.97
N SER A 59 -6.77 -8.09 -7.35
CA SER A 59 -8.03 -8.31 -6.64
C SER A 59 -9.16 -8.56 -7.64
N ASP A 60 -9.79 -9.73 -7.54
CA ASP A 60 -10.99 -10.08 -8.32
C ASP A 60 -12.27 -9.42 -7.76
N SER A 61 -12.16 -8.78 -6.58
CA SER A 61 -13.27 -8.11 -5.92
C SER A 61 -13.35 -6.64 -6.31
N ARG A 62 -14.50 -5.99 -6.07
CA ARG A 62 -14.65 -4.53 -6.25
C ARG A 62 -13.73 -3.72 -5.34
N VAL A 63 -13.12 -4.33 -4.31
CA VAL A 63 -12.23 -3.66 -3.36
C VAL A 63 -10.79 -4.05 -3.68
N HIS A 64 -10.07 -3.11 -4.28
CA HIS A 64 -8.66 -3.28 -4.58
C HIS A 64 -7.75 -2.84 -3.42
N THR A 65 -8.27 -2.22 -2.36
CA THR A 65 -7.42 -1.68 -1.29
C THR A 65 -7.06 -2.72 -0.23
N LEU A 66 -5.76 -2.91 0.02
CA LEU A 66 -5.23 -3.67 1.15
C LEU A 66 -4.75 -2.72 2.25
N SER A 67 -4.95 -3.08 3.51
CA SER A 67 -4.48 -2.31 4.67
C SER A 67 -3.97 -3.25 5.76
N LEU A 68 -2.65 -3.51 5.74
CA LEU A 68 -2.03 -4.61 6.48
C LEU A 68 -1.14 -4.09 7.61
N LEU A 69 -1.22 -4.75 8.76
CA LEU A 69 -0.26 -4.56 9.84
C LEU A 69 1.08 -5.24 9.48
N PRO A 70 2.22 -4.78 10.03
CA PRO A 70 3.52 -5.35 9.74
C PRO A 70 3.60 -6.87 9.95
N ASN A 71 2.95 -7.40 11.00
CA ASN A 71 2.95 -8.83 11.31
C ASN A 71 2.15 -9.71 10.32
N GLN A 72 1.42 -9.10 9.39
CA GLN A 72 0.70 -9.83 8.35
C GLN A 72 1.55 -10.01 7.08
N ILE A 73 2.66 -9.28 6.96
CA ILE A 73 3.50 -9.22 5.77
C ILE A 73 4.76 -10.04 6.02
N SER A 74 5.03 -10.98 5.12
CA SER A 74 6.25 -11.79 5.14
C SER A 74 7.34 -11.19 4.26
N ASN A 75 6.99 -10.54 3.14
CA ASN A 75 7.95 -9.93 2.23
C ASN A 75 7.38 -8.74 1.44
N ILE A 76 8.26 -7.81 1.07
CA ILE A 76 8.00 -6.73 0.12
C ILE A 76 9.21 -6.65 -0.81
N GLU A 77 8.97 -6.79 -2.11
CA GLU A 77 9.97 -6.66 -3.15
C GLU A 77 9.57 -5.52 -4.10
N VAL A 78 10.46 -4.54 -4.32
CA VAL A 78 10.25 -3.50 -5.34
C VAL A 78 10.51 -4.11 -6.71
N ILE A 79 9.58 -3.90 -7.65
CA ILE A 79 9.70 -4.39 -9.02
C ILE A 79 9.86 -3.23 -10.00
N ASP A 80 10.47 -3.48 -11.15
CA ASP A 80 10.67 -2.46 -12.20
C ASP A 80 9.41 -2.21 -13.04
N GLU A 81 8.31 -1.92 -12.35
CA GLU A 81 7.06 -1.44 -12.92
C GLU A 81 6.64 -0.19 -12.15
N GLU A 82 6.16 0.83 -12.86
CA GLU A 82 5.63 2.05 -12.24
C GLU A 82 4.11 1.97 -12.09
N PHE A 83 3.59 2.58 -11.03
CA PHE A 83 2.16 2.85 -10.90
C PHE A 83 1.84 4.31 -11.21
N CYS A 84 0.60 4.57 -11.61
CA CYS A 84 0.12 5.93 -11.80
C CYS A 84 -0.85 6.29 -10.67
N PRO A 85 -0.55 7.30 -9.81
CA PRO A 85 -1.43 7.66 -8.70
C PRO A 85 -2.89 7.96 -9.10
N SER A 86 -3.10 8.42 -10.34
CA SER A 86 -4.45 8.66 -10.89
C SER A 86 -5.33 7.40 -11.00
N GLU A 87 -4.73 6.20 -10.97
CA GLU A 87 -5.45 4.93 -11.05
C GLU A 87 -6.32 4.65 -9.83
N PHE A 88 -5.94 5.19 -8.66
CA PHE A 88 -6.61 4.89 -7.39
C PHE A 88 -6.97 6.12 -6.56
N ILE A 89 -6.39 7.29 -6.85
CA ILE A 89 -6.74 8.53 -6.15
C ILE A 89 -7.97 9.16 -6.78
N THR A 90 -9.10 8.96 -6.11
CA THR A 90 -10.40 9.53 -6.49
C THR A 90 -10.93 10.55 -5.49
N TRP A 91 -10.19 10.80 -4.40
CA TRP A 91 -10.60 11.70 -3.32
C TRP A 91 -9.81 13.01 -3.30
N ASN A 92 -10.32 13.97 -2.52
CA ASN A 92 -9.64 15.23 -2.29
C ASN A 92 -8.55 15.07 -1.20
N ILE A 93 -7.29 15.10 -1.61
CA ILE A 93 -6.12 14.92 -0.73
C ILE A 93 -6.01 16.01 0.33
N SER A 94 -6.45 17.24 0.04
CA SER A 94 -6.45 18.30 1.06
C SER A 94 -7.38 18.00 2.25
N LYS A 95 -8.42 17.18 2.04
CA LYS A 95 -9.35 16.74 3.10
C LYS A 95 -8.94 15.43 3.74
N SER A 96 -8.26 14.57 3.00
CA SER A 96 -7.73 13.30 3.50
C SER A 96 -6.28 13.16 3.05
N PRO A 97 -5.36 13.89 3.73
CA PRO A 97 -3.97 13.86 3.38
C PRO A 97 -3.38 12.50 3.73
N TRP A 98 -2.38 12.15 2.95
CA TRP A 98 -1.46 11.07 3.20
C TRP A 98 -0.79 11.19 4.57
N PHE A 99 -0.52 10.05 5.21
CA PHE A 99 0.24 10.03 6.47
C PHE A 99 1.73 10.15 6.21
N TYR A 100 2.26 9.36 5.29
CA TYR A 100 3.65 9.48 4.87
C TYR A 100 3.81 10.64 3.86
N LYS A 101 4.87 11.44 4.02
CA LYS A 101 5.15 12.56 3.10
C LYS A 101 5.82 12.03 1.84
N ARG A 102 5.34 12.45 0.66
CA ARG A 102 5.83 12.02 -0.67
C ARG A 102 5.65 13.12 -1.72
N ASP A 103 6.22 12.95 -2.91
CA ASP A 103 6.00 13.85 -4.05
C ASP A 103 5.47 13.10 -5.30
N TRP A 104 4.15 13.12 -5.47
CA TRP A 104 3.43 12.62 -6.63
C TRP A 104 2.76 13.76 -7.44
N GLY A 105 3.24 15.00 -7.27
CA GLY A 105 2.63 16.19 -7.89
C GLY A 105 1.27 16.53 -7.28
N GLN A 106 0.24 16.70 -8.11
CA GLN A 106 -1.14 17.01 -7.66
C GLN A 106 -1.77 15.92 -6.77
N TYR A 107 -1.09 14.78 -6.65
CA TYR A 107 -1.51 13.60 -5.91
C TYR A 107 -0.80 13.45 -4.54
N SER A 108 -0.14 14.50 -4.04
CA SER A 108 0.54 14.54 -2.74
C SER A 108 -0.05 15.57 -1.79
#